data_AF-A0A4Q4PDQ1-F1
#
_entry.id   AF-A0A4Q4PDQ1-F1
#
_cell.length_a   1.000
_cell.length_b   1.000
_cell.length_c   1.000
_cell.angle_alpha   90.00
_cell.angle_beta   90.00
_cell.angle_gamma   90.00
#
_symmetry.space_group_name_H-M   'P 1'
#
loop_
_entity.id
_entity.type
_entity.pdbx_description
1 polymer ?
#
loop_
_entity_poly.entity_id
_entity_poly.type
_entity_poly.pdbx_seq_one_letter_code
_entity_poly.pdbx_strand_id
1 'polypeptide(L)'
;MKTFTLLCLFASAIAAPAPQASGTTNCAAIQTKLEQGIQANLDIQAQELKGVYALKLQGGTAGFNATQTSVLAIQQRGVDIRTNNQKLAKEINSPAADGLAIVAGAQTKEIDQVKSLKGNAAADGETIKMLVQEVMDGTMQNQKNLQAAKGQVCAK
;
A
#
# COMPACT_ATOMS: atom_id res chain seq x y z
N MET A 1 -8.11 44.51 62.51
CA MET A 1 -8.83 44.38 61.22
C MET A 1 -8.98 42.90 60.93
N LYS A 2 -10.21 42.48 60.63
CA LYS A 2 -10.65 41.09 60.43
C LYS A 2 -10.10 40.55 59.10
N THR A 3 -9.52 39.36 59.10
CA THR A 3 -9.29 38.60 57.87
C THR A 3 -9.87 37.19 58.01
N PHE A 4 -10.82 36.93 57.12
CA PHE A 4 -11.64 35.73 56.99
C PHE A 4 -10.78 34.54 56.54
N THR A 5 -10.92 33.41 57.22
CA THR A 5 -10.51 32.10 56.71
C THR A 5 -11.69 31.51 55.94
N LEU A 6 -11.58 31.41 54.61
CA LEU A 6 -12.55 30.72 53.77
C LEU A 6 -11.95 29.36 53.38
N LEU A 7 -12.46 28.30 54.00
CA LEU A 7 -12.12 26.91 53.74
C LEU A 7 -12.96 26.43 52.53
N CYS A 8 -12.39 26.43 51.33
CA CYS A 8 -13.02 25.82 50.16
C CYS A 8 -12.71 24.31 50.12
N LEU A 9 -13.68 23.51 50.52
CA LEU A 9 -13.71 22.06 50.26
C LEU A 9 -14.02 21.83 48.77
N PHE A 10 -13.01 21.56 47.96
CA PHE A 10 -13.20 21.03 46.61
C PHE A 10 -13.37 19.51 46.70
N ALA A 11 -14.61 19.04 46.57
CA ALA A 11 -14.89 17.64 46.32
C ALA A 11 -14.48 17.30 44.89
N SER A 12 -13.33 16.63 44.72
CA SER A 12 -12.91 16.08 43.44
C SER A 12 -13.80 14.87 43.11
N ALA A 13 -14.84 15.08 42.31
CA ALA A 13 -15.54 13.98 41.66
C ALA A 13 -14.59 13.35 40.64
N ILE A 14 -14.03 12.18 40.98
CA ILE A 14 -13.22 11.37 40.06
C ILE A 14 -14.19 10.78 39.05
N ALA A 15 -14.36 11.45 37.90
CA ALA A 15 -15.08 10.87 36.77
C ALA A 15 -14.28 9.65 36.29
N ALA A 16 -14.83 8.45 36.49
CA ALA A 16 -14.28 7.23 35.93
C ALA A 16 -14.21 7.39 34.40
N PRO A 17 -13.08 7.02 33.74
CA PRO A 17 -13.00 7.06 32.30
C PRO A 17 -14.11 6.18 31.72
N ALA A 18 -14.93 6.75 30.84
CA ALA A 18 -15.92 6.00 30.08
C ALA A 18 -15.20 4.85 29.35
N PRO A 19 -15.75 3.62 29.35
CA PRO A 19 -15.16 2.52 28.63
C PRO A 19 -15.06 2.93 27.16
N GLN A 20 -13.83 3.11 26.67
CA GLN A 20 -13.58 3.19 25.24
C GLN A 20 -14.16 1.93 24.64
N ALA A 21 -15.12 2.10 23.72
CA ALA A 21 -15.70 1.03 22.94
C ALA A 21 -14.54 0.27 22.31
N SER A 22 -14.16 -0.84 22.93
CA SER A 22 -13.19 -1.79 22.42
C SER A 22 -13.93 -2.50 21.30
N GLY A 23 -13.98 -1.86 20.13
CA GLY A 23 -14.39 -2.53 18.91
C GLY A 23 -13.47 -3.74 18.81
N THR A 24 -14.03 -4.93 19.01
CA THR A 24 -13.31 -6.19 18.84
C THR A 24 -13.02 -6.30 17.35
N THR A 25 -11.93 -5.68 16.92
CA THR A 25 -11.33 -5.86 15.61
C THR A 25 -11.26 -7.36 15.39
N ASN A 26 -12.09 -7.89 14.48
CA ASN A 26 -12.07 -9.30 14.12
C ASN A 26 -10.78 -9.54 13.33
N CYS A 27 -9.68 -9.68 14.07
CA CYS A 27 -8.33 -9.68 13.55
C CYS A 27 -8.17 -10.77 12.49
N ALA A 28 -8.73 -11.96 12.71
CA ALA A 28 -8.68 -13.06 11.74
C ALA A 28 -9.40 -12.73 10.42
N ALA A 29 -10.57 -12.08 10.50
CA ALA A 29 -11.28 -11.65 9.29
C ALA A 29 -10.54 -10.54 8.54
N ILE A 30 -9.89 -9.61 9.25
CA ILE A 30 -9.11 -8.54 8.62
C ILE A 30 -7.80 -9.07 8.05
N GLN A 31 -7.13 -9.99 8.74
CA GLN A 31 -5.96 -10.71 8.25
C GLN A 31 -6.28 -11.44 6.94
N THR A 32 -7.41 -12.17 6.88
CA THR A 32 -7.85 -12.85 5.65
C THR A 32 -8.02 -11.87 4.49
N LYS A 33 -8.66 -10.72 4.72
CA LYS A 33 -8.83 -9.67 3.69
C LYS A 33 -7.49 -9.07 3.27
N LEU A 34 -6.59 -8.85 4.23
CA LEU A 34 -5.25 -8.34 3.97
C LEU A 34 -4.46 -9.32 3.08
N GLU A 35 -4.45 -10.61 3.41
CA GLU A 35 -3.79 -11.64 2.61
C GLU A 35 -4.33 -11.70 1.17
N GLN A 36 -5.66 -11.71 1.02
CA GLN A 36 -6.31 -11.69 -0.29
C GLN A 36 -5.94 -10.45 -1.10
N GLY A 37 -5.94 -9.27 -0.45
CA GLY A 37 -5.55 -8.03 -1.11
C GLY A 37 -4.07 -8.00 -1.50
N ILE A 38 -3.17 -8.54 -0.68
CA ILE A 38 -1.74 -8.64 -1.03
C ILE A 38 -1.56 -9.61 -2.21
N GLN A 39 -2.27 -10.74 -2.22
CA GLN A 39 -2.27 -11.67 -3.34
C GLN A 39 -2.77 -11.01 -4.63
N ALA A 40 -3.86 -10.24 -4.56
CA ALA A 40 -4.35 -9.49 -5.71
C ALA A 40 -3.33 -8.46 -6.23
N ASN A 41 -2.52 -7.85 -5.35
CA ASN A 41 -1.42 -7.00 -5.79
C ASN A 41 -0.31 -7.77 -6.52
N LEU A 42 0.02 -8.99 -6.11
CA LEU A 42 0.98 -9.84 -6.82
C LEU A 42 0.47 -10.18 -8.24
N ASP A 43 -0.82 -10.48 -8.35
CA ASP A 43 -1.44 -10.76 -9.65
C ASP A 43 -1.44 -9.53 -10.57
N ILE A 44 -1.64 -8.33 -10.00
CA ILE A 44 -1.53 -7.06 -10.71
C ILE A 44 -0.09 -6.78 -11.15
N GLN A 45 0.92 -7.02 -10.31
CA GLN A 45 2.32 -6.82 -10.68
C GLN A 45 2.74 -7.77 -11.82
N ALA A 46 2.19 -8.99 -11.87
CA ALA A 46 2.38 -9.88 -13.02
C ALA A 46 1.77 -9.31 -14.32
N GLN A 47 0.61 -8.64 -14.24
CA GLN A 47 0.03 -7.94 -15.39
C GLN A 47 0.87 -6.71 -15.77
N GLU A 48 1.36 -5.96 -14.78
CA GLU A 48 2.20 -4.78 -14.97
C GLU A 48 3.50 -5.15 -15.69
N LEU A 49 4.18 -6.20 -15.24
CA LEU A 49 5.40 -6.69 -15.87
C LEU A 49 5.17 -7.07 -17.35
N LYS A 50 4.07 -7.78 -17.65
CA LYS A 50 3.66 -8.08 -19.04
C LYS A 50 3.43 -6.79 -19.84
N GLY A 51 2.80 -5.81 -19.23
CA GLY A 51 2.53 -4.50 -19.84
C GLY A 51 3.80 -3.69 -20.13
N VAL A 52 4.78 -3.69 -19.22
CA VAL A 52 6.08 -3.04 -19.43
C VAL A 52 6.85 -3.72 -20.56
N TYR A 53 6.81 -5.07 -20.66
CA TYR A 53 7.35 -5.77 -21.82
C TYR A 53 6.62 -5.42 -23.12
N ALA A 54 5.29 -5.27 -23.08
CA ALA A 54 4.53 -4.83 -24.24
C ALA A 54 4.93 -3.40 -24.67
N LEU A 55 5.17 -2.48 -23.74
CA LEU A 55 5.67 -1.12 -24.05
C LEU A 55 6.99 -1.18 -24.82
N LYS A 56 7.89 -2.07 -24.42
CA LYS A 56 9.16 -2.30 -25.14
C LYS A 56 8.92 -2.70 -26.59
N LEU A 57 7.99 -3.62 -26.83
CA LEU A 57 7.67 -4.13 -28.16
C LEU A 57 6.94 -3.10 -29.04
N GLN A 58 6.17 -2.21 -28.41
CA GLN A 58 5.38 -1.19 -29.10
C GLN A 58 6.16 0.12 -29.34
N GLY A 59 7.41 0.24 -28.86
CA GLY A 59 8.24 1.42 -29.08
C GLY A 59 8.39 1.74 -30.58
N GLY A 60 8.05 2.96 -30.97
CA GLY A 60 8.06 3.42 -32.37
C GLY A 60 6.83 3.04 -33.19
N THR A 61 5.83 2.38 -32.58
CA THR A 61 4.58 1.97 -33.25
C THR A 61 3.41 2.84 -32.83
N ALA A 62 2.34 2.85 -33.63
CA ALA A 62 1.08 3.52 -33.28
C ALA A 62 0.39 2.90 -32.04
N GLY A 63 0.72 1.66 -31.66
CA GLY A 63 0.15 0.95 -30.51
C GLY A 63 0.74 1.37 -29.16
N PHE A 64 1.79 2.20 -29.15
CA PHE A 64 2.48 2.59 -27.92
C PHE A 64 1.55 3.29 -26.91
N ASN A 65 0.86 4.34 -27.33
CA ASN A 65 0.03 5.16 -26.42
C ASN A 65 -1.13 4.35 -25.80
N ALA A 66 -1.73 3.44 -26.56
CA ALA A 66 -2.77 2.56 -26.05
C ALA A 66 -2.21 1.58 -25.01
N THR A 67 -1.02 1.04 -25.26
CA THR A 67 -0.32 0.16 -24.32
C THR A 67 0.07 0.91 -23.05
N GLN A 68 0.58 2.13 -23.17
CA GLN A 68 0.94 3.00 -22.04
C GLN A 68 -0.27 3.30 -21.15
N THR A 69 -1.40 3.64 -21.77
CA THR A 69 -2.67 3.85 -21.06
C THR A 69 -3.10 2.60 -20.29
N SER A 70 -2.98 1.43 -20.91
CA SER A 70 -3.30 0.16 -20.26
C SER A 70 -2.38 -0.14 -19.07
N VAL A 71 -1.06 0.10 -19.19
CA VAL A 71 -0.10 -0.06 -18.09
C VAL A 71 -0.43 0.87 -16.93
N LEU A 72 -0.70 2.16 -17.20
CA LEU A 72 -1.08 3.12 -16.17
C LEU A 72 -2.37 2.73 -15.45
N ALA A 73 -3.35 2.17 -16.16
CA ALA A 73 -4.58 1.67 -15.56
C ALA A 73 -4.33 0.42 -14.68
N ILE A 74 -3.41 -0.46 -15.08
CA ILE A 74 -2.98 -1.60 -14.25
C ILE A 74 -2.30 -1.08 -12.97
N GLN A 75 -1.38 -0.13 -13.09
CA GLN A 75 -0.68 0.48 -11.95
C GLN A 75 -1.63 1.17 -10.98
N GLN A 76 -2.61 1.93 -11.48
CA GLN A 76 -3.60 2.58 -10.62
C GLN A 76 -4.42 1.57 -9.81
N ARG A 77 -4.88 0.47 -10.44
CA ARG A 77 -5.54 -0.62 -9.71
C ARG A 77 -4.64 -1.21 -8.62
N GLY A 78 -3.33 -1.32 -8.90
CA GLY A 78 -2.33 -1.74 -7.93
C GLY A 78 -2.21 -0.81 -6.72
N VAL A 79 -2.25 0.51 -6.95
CA VAL A 79 -2.23 1.54 -5.91
C VAL A 79 -3.48 1.48 -5.04
N ASP A 80 -4.66 1.34 -5.65
CA ASP A 80 -5.94 1.32 -4.93
C ASP A 80 -6.00 0.12 -3.95
N ILE A 81 -5.60 -1.07 -4.45
CA ILE A 81 -5.53 -2.28 -3.62
C ILE A 81 -4.50 -2.12 -2.50
N ARG A 82 -3.32 -1.53 -2.78
CA ARG A 82 -2.28 -1.28 -1.77
C ARG A 82 -2.74 -0.34 -0.68
N THR A 83 -3.45 0.71 -1.04
CA THR A 83 -4.00 1.68 -0.08
C THR A 83 -4.95 0.98 0.89
N ASN A 84 -5.81 0.09 0.38
CA ASN A 84 -6.66 -0.73 1.23
C ASN A 84 -5.86 -1.73 2.09
N ASN A 85 -4.84 -2.38 1.54
CA ASN A 85 -3.98 -3.29 2.31
C ASN A 85 -3.25 -2.56 3.45
N GLN A 86 -2.74 -1.36 3.22
CA GLN A 86 -2.11 -0.54 4.26
C GLN A 86 -3.10 -0.17 5.37
N LYS A 87 -4.37 0.12 5.02
CA LYS A 87 -5.43 0.35 6.00
C LYS A 87 -5.66 -0.90 6.85
N LEU A 88 -5.89 -2.06 6.23
CA LEU A 88 -6.12 -3.32 6.93
C LEU A 88 -4.92 -3.74 7.79
N ALA A 89 -3.70 -3.56 7.29
CA ALA A 89 -2.47 -3.84 8.03
C ALA A 89 -2.36 -2.98 9.30
N LYS A 90 -2.71 -1.69 9.22
CA LYS A 90 -2.74 -0.79 10.39
C LYS A 90 -3.81 -1.20 11.39
N GLU A 91 -4.99 -1.60 10.93
CA GLU A 91 -6.10 -2.01 11.81
C GLU A 91 -5.74 -3.19 12.73
N ILE A 92 -4.85 -4.09 12.29
CA ILE A 92 -4.41 -5.26 13.07
C ILE A 92 -2.95 -5.20 13.54
N ASN A 93 -2.27 -4.07 13.36
CA ASN A 93 -0.83 -3.93 13.60
C ASN A 93 0.00 -5.04 12.93
N SER A 94 -0.31 -5.33 11.66
CA SER A 94 0.36 -6.40 10.90
C SER A 94 1.84 -6.06 10.65
N PRO A 95 2.76 -7.05 10.75
CA PRO A 95 4.16 -6.89 10.38
C PRO A 95 4.36 -6.60 8.88
N ALA A 96 3.33 -6.75 8.06
CA ALA A 96 3.38 -6.38 6.65
C ALA A 96 3.37 -4.86 6.41
N ALA A 97 3.03 -4.03 7.41
CA ALA A 97 2.79 -2.60 7.23
C ALA A 97 3.98 -1.84 6.61
N ASP A 98 5.20 -2.04 7.12
CA ASP A 98 6.38 -1.34 6.63
C ASP A 98 6.74 -1.75 5.20
N GLY A 99 6.67 -3.05 4.92
CA GLY A 99 6.92 -3.56 3.58
C GLY A 99 5.85 -3.11 2.56
N LEU A 100 4.61 -2.91 2.99
CA LEU A 100 3.56 -2.31 2.15
C LEU A 100 3.83 -0.82 1.87
N ALA A 101 4.48 -0.09 2.78
CA ALA A 101 4.87 1.30 2.57
C ALA A 101 6.01 1.43 1.55
N ILE A 102 7.02 0.56 1.62
CA ILE A 102 8.12 0.50 0.64
C ILE A 102 7.57 0.32 -0.78
N VAL A 103 6.67 -0.64 -0.95
CA VAL A 103 6.10 -1.00 -2.25
C VAL A 103 5.16 0.08 -2.80
N ALA A 104 4.52 0.88 -1.93
CA ALA A 104 3.74 2.04 -2.36
C ALA A 104 4.63 3.18 -2.88
N GLY A 105 5.75 3.46 -2.21
CA GLY A 105 6.71 4.47 -2.66
C GLY A 105 7.33 4.12 -4.02
N ALA A 106 7.69 2.86 -4.22
CA ALA A 106 8.20 2.37 -5.51
C ALA A 106 7.20 2.57 -6.66
N GLN A 107 5.92 2.30 -6.43
CA GLN A 107 4.93 2.37 -7.51
C GLN A 107 4.59 3.78 -7.97
N THR A 108 4.68 4.79 -7.10
CA THR A 108 4.60 6.19 -7.54
C THR A 108 5.71 6.51 -8.54
N LYS A 109 6.93 6.05 -8.28
CA LYS A 109 8.07 6.22 -9.19
C LYS A 109 7.85 5.48 -10.51
N GLU A 110 7.38 4.23 -10.46
CA GLU A 110 7.06 3.42 -11.64
C GLU A 110 6.00 4.09 -12.52
N ILE A 111 4.95 4.68 -11.93
CA ILE A 111 3.91 5.42 -12.66
C ILE A 111 4.50 6.63 -13.38
N ASP A 112 5.35 7.41 -12.69
CA ASP A 112 5.96 8.60 -13.28
C ASP A 112 6.95 8.23 -14.39
N GLN A 113 7.68 7.13 -14.24
CA GLN A 113 8.53 6.58 -15.31
C GLN A 113 7.69 6.16 -16.51
N VAL A 114 6.57 5.44 -16.33
CA VAL A 114 5.68 5.06 -17.44
C VAL A 114 5.11 6.29 -18.15
N LYS A 115 4.69 7.32 -17.42
CA LYS A 115 4.23 8.60 -18.00
C LYS A 115 5.33 9.33 -18.77
N SER A 116 6.58 9.18 -18.36
CA SER A 116 7.73 9.86 -18.98
C SER A 116 8.17 9.23 -20.32
N LEU A 117 7.71 8.01 -20.62
CA LEU A 117 8.08 7.32 -21.85
C LEU A 117 7.56 8.05 -23.07
N LYS A 118 8.40 8.17 -24.10
CA LYS A 118 8.15 8.95 -25.31
C LYS A 118 7.55 8.13 -26.44
N GLY A 119 7.49 6.81 -26.27
CA GLY A 119 7.14 5.88 -27.34
C GLY A 119 8.25 5.69 -28.36
N ASN A 120 9.50 5.95 -27.98
CA ASN A 120 10.66 5.77 -28.84
C ASN A 120 11.61 4.76 -28.20
N ALA A 121 11.79 3.61 -28.84
CA ALA A 121 12.61 2.51 -28.32
C ALA A 121 14.06 2.93 -27.97
N ALA A 122 14.66 3.85 -28.73
CA ALA A 122 16.02 4.32 -28.45
C ALA A 122 16.10 5.25 -27.23
N ALA A 123 15.05 6.06 -27.00
CA ALA A 123 15.00 7.00 -25.88
C ALA A 123 14.52 6.34 -24.57
N ASP A 124 13.64 5.35 -24.69
CA ASP A 124 12.92 4.76 -23.55
C ASP A 124 13.58 3.48 -23.01
N GLY A 125 14.57 2.92 -23.73
CA GLY A 125 15.15 1.60 -23.45
C GLY A 125 15.65 1.42 -22.01
N GLU A 126 16.43 2.38 -21.49
CA GLU A 126 16.94 2.32 -20.11
C GLU A 126 15.82 2.49 -19.07
N THR A 127 14.86 3.39 -19.32
CA THR A 127 13.70 3.57 -18.42
C THR A 127 12.85 2.30 -18.36
N ILE A 128 12.61 1.64 -19.49
CA ILE A 128 11.89 0.36 -19.55
C ILE A 128 12.66 -0.73 -18.81
N LYS A 129 13.99 -0.78 -18.93
CA LYS A 129 14.82 -1.75 -18.20
C LYS A 129 14.76 -1.53 -16.69
N MET A 130 14.79 -0.28 -16.24
CA MET A 130 14.59 0.06 -14.82
C MET A 130 13.19 -0.33 -14.35
N LEU A 131 12.14 -0.01 -15.12
CA LEU A 131 10.77 -0.39 -14.78
C LEU A 131 10.61 -1.91 -14.60
N VAL A 132 11.21 -2.72 -15.46
CA VAL A 132 11.17 -4.19 -15.31
C VAL A 132 11.79 -4.61 -13.98
N GLN A 133 12.96 -4.06 -13.64
CA GLN A 133 13.65 -4.39 -12.39
C GLN A 133 12.84 -3.94 -11.18
N GLU A 134 12.29 -2.71 -11.20
CA GLU A 134 11.53 -2.13 -10.09
C GLU A 134 10.23 -2.91 -9.84
N VAL A 135 9.49 -3.28 -10.89
CA VAL A 135 8.30 -4.13 -10.76
C VAL A 135 8.64 -5.49 -10.18
N MET A 136 9.77 -6.10 -10.58
CA MET A 136 10.24 -7.37 -10.02
C MET A 136 10.63 -7.24 -8.53
N ASP A 137 11.35 -6.19 -8.16
CA ASP A 137 11.76 -5.92 -6.79
C ASP A 137 10.54 -5.64 -5.90
N GLY A 138 9.60 -4.83 -6.38
CA GLY A 138 8.31 -4.59 -5.74
C GLY A 138 7.50 -5.87 -5.57
N THR A 139 7.57 -6.79 -6.54
CA THR A 139 6.94 -8.12 -6.44
C THR A 139 7.57 -8.97 -5.36
N MET A 140 8.90 -9.05 -5.31
CA MET A 140 9.60 -9.78 -4.25
C MET A 140 9.29 -9.22 -2.86
N GLN A 141 9.24 -7.89 -2.72
CA GLN A 141 8.87 -7.28 -1.45
C GLN A 141 7.41 -7.60 -1.09
N ASN A 142 6.49 -7.61 -2.05
CA ASN A 142 5.09 -7.92 -1.77
C ASN A 142 4.86 -9.40 -1.44
N GLN A 143 5.70 -10.31 -1.95
CA GLN A 143 5.73 -11.72 -1.51
C GLN A 143 6.14 -11.83 -0.03
N LYS A 144 7.14 -11.06 0.41
CA LYS A 144 7.51 -10.98 1.84
C LYS A 144 6.36 -10.44 2.69
N ASN A 145 5.66 -9.42 2.20
CA ASN A 145 4.48 -8.84 2.88
C ASN A 145 3.37 -9.88 3.05
N LEU A 146 3.14 -10.73 2.05
CA LEU A 146 2.15 -11.81 2.14
C LEU A 146 2.52 -12.82 3.22
N GLN A 147 3.79 -13.22 3.29
CA GLN A 147 4.26 -14.14 4.34
C GLN A 147 4.15 -13.51 5.73
N ALA A 148 4.48 -12.21 5.85
CA ALA A 148 4.33 -11.47 7.10
C ALA A 148 2.85 -11.38 7.52
N ALA A 149 1.93 -11.11 6.59
CA ALA A 149 0.49 -11.09 6.86
C ALA A 149 -0.02 -12.46 7.32
N LYS A 150 0.41 -13.56 6.67
CA LYS A 150 0.08 -14.93 7.08
C LYS A 150 0.64 -15.31 8.46
N GLY A 151 1.79 -14.76 8.82
CA GLY A 151 2.43 -14.96 10.11
C GLY A 151 1.84 -14.13 11.26
N GLN A 152 0.91 -13.21 10.98
CA GLN A 152 0.26 -12.40 12.01
C GLN A 152 -0.49 -13.30 13.00
N VAL A 153 -0.19 -13.14 14.29
CA VAL A 153 -0.90 -13.83 15.35
C VAL A 153 -2.03 -12.93 15.84
N CYS A 154 -3.26 -13.29 15.46
CA CYS A 154 -4.46 -12.71 16.04
C CYS A 154 -4.74 -13.38 17.39
N ALA A 155 -4.79 -12.59 18.48
CA ALA A 155 -5.31 -13.08 19.75
C ALA A 155 -6.74 -13.61 19.52
N LYS A 156 -6.98 -14.85 19.94
CA LYS A 156 -8.29 -15.52 19.83
C LYS A 156 -9.24 -15.01 20.90
#